data_AF-A0A7J3ENY6-F1
#
_entry.id   AF-A0A7J3ENY6-F1
#
_cell.length_a   1.000
_cell.length_b   1.000
_cell.length_c   1.000
_cell.angle_alpha   90.00
_cell.angle_beta   90.00
_cell.angle_gamma   90.00
#
_symmetry.space_group_name_H-M   'P 1'
#
loop_
_entity.id
_entity.type
_entity.pdbx_description
1 polymer ?
#
loop_
_entity_poly.entity_id
_entity_poly.type
_entity_poly.pdbx_seq_one_letter_code
_entity_poly.pdbx_strand_id
1 'polypeptide(L)'
;MKVRESRSVEEIVKMRHVKKYVFRPSGRVRWIVVGRHRDYIVFTNVPYCSCDDFFFRVIHGSKPNCYHIEAVKLAMQTGSYETIEESDEWYDKLMEEWTNFAKQ
;
A
#
# COMPACT_ATOMS: atom_id res chain seq x y z
N MET A 1 -23.52 -14.73 -1.88
CA MET A 1 -22.42 -13.89 -1.33
C MET A 1 -21.34 -14.81 -0.77
N LYS A 2 -20.17 -14.90 -1.42
CA LYS A 2 -19.00 -15.51 -0.78
C LYS A 2 -18.39 -14.45 0.13
N VAL A 3 -18.36 -14.72 1.44
CA VAL A 3 -17.61 -13.91 2.41
C VAL A 3 -16.16 -13.92 1.95
N ARG A 4 -15.62 -12.76 1.55
CA ARG A 4 -14.20 -12.58 1.25
C ARG A 4 -13.44 -12.81 2.57
N GLU A 5 -12.58 -13.81 2.64
CA GLU A 5 -11.57 -13.90 3.69
C GLU A 5 -10.67 -12.66 3.60
N SER A 6 -10.92 -11.69 4.49
CA SER A 6 -10.03 -10.56 4.74
C SER A 6 -8.88 -11.08 5.61
N ARG A 7 -7.65 -11.04 5.09
CA ARG A 7 -6.46 -11.27 5.93
C ARG A 7 -6.39 -10.18 7.00
N SER A 8 -5.99 -10.54 8.22
CA SER A 8 -5.81 -9.56 9.27
C SER A 8 -4.61 -8.65 8.97
N VAL A 9 -4.56 -7.49 9.60
CA VAL A 9 -3.44 -6.54 9.47
C VAL A 9 -2.13 -7.21 9.91
N GLU A 10 -2.17 -8.01 10.97
CA GLU A 10 -1.03 -8.73 11.51
C GLU A 10 -0.51 -9.80 10.54
N GLU A 11 -1.41 -10.50 9.83
CA GLU A 11 -1.03 -11.48 8.80
C GLU A 11 -0.31 -10.81 7.62
N ILE A 12 -0.83 -9.68 7.15
CA ILE A 12 -0.22 -8.90 6.05
C ILE A 12 1.21 -8.47 6.44
N VAL A 13 1.37 -7.96 7.66
CA VAL A 13 2.68 -7.52 8.16
C VAL A 13 3.62 -8.72 8.34
N LYS A 14 3.15 -9.82 8.93
CA LYS A 14 3.95 -11.05 9.11
C LYS A 14 4.42 -11.65 7.78
N MET A 15 3.60 -11.58 6.74
CA MET A 15 3.95 -12.10 5.41
C MET A 15 4.92 -11.18 4.63
N ARG A 16 5.36 -10.05 5.22
CA ARG A 16 6.18 -9.01 4.54
C ARG A 16 5.52 -8.47 3.27
N HIS A 17 4.19 -8.42 3.25
CA HIS A 17 3.44 -7.82 2.15
C HIS A 17 3.53 -6.28 2.16
N VAL A 18 4.19 -5.68 3.15
CA VAL A 18 4.49 -4.25 3.17
C VAL A 18 5.89 -4.02 2.63
N LYS A 19 6.00 -3.25 1.57
CA LYS A 19 7.24 -2.90 0.88
C LYS A 19 7.49 -1.40 0.93
N LYS A 20 8.73 -1.03 1.21
CA LYS A 20 9.24 0.34 1.17
C LYS A 20 10.16 0.48 -0.05
N TYR A 21 9.67 1.10 -1.10
CA TYR A 21 10.51 1.46 -2.24
C TYR A 21 11.27 2.74 -1.93
N VAL A 22 12.58 2.74 -2.16
CA VAL A 22 13.47 3.88 -2.07
C VAL A 22 14.12 4.08 -3.44
N PHE A 23 13.69 5.13 -4.14
CA PHE A 23 14.16 5.42 -5.48
C PHE A 23 15.47 6.22 -5.45
N ARG A 24 16.39 5.90 -6.34
CA ARG A 24 17.71 6.53 -6.48
C ARG A 24 17.87 7.15 -7.86
N PRO A 25 18.53 8.31 -7.97
CA PRO A 25 19.19 9.06 -6.90
C PRO A 25 18.25 9.97 -6.07
N SER A 26 16.99 10.17 -6.45
CA SER A 26 16.11 11.18 -5.83
C SER A 26 15.82 11.01 -4.35
N GLY A 27 15.92 9.78 -3.82
CA GLY A 27 15.51 9.46 -2.45
C GLY A 27 14.00 9.42 -2.26
N ARG A 28 13.18 9.40 -3.33
CA ARG A 28 11.72 9.27 -3.21
C ARG A 28 11.37 7.97 -2.51
N VAL A 29 10.41 8.02 -1.60
CA VAL A 29 9.92 6.84 -0.87
C VAL A 29 8.47 6.54 -1.23
N ARG A 30 8.15 5.28 -1.51
CA ARG A 30 6.77 4.80 -1.71
C ARG A 30 6.51 3.57 -0.86
N TRP A 31 5.36 3.53 -0.22
CA TRP A 31 4.90 2.35 0.53
C TRP A 31 3.89 1.60 -0.30
N ILE A 32 4.13 0.30 -0.46
CA ILE A 32 3.30 -0.59 -1.26
C ILE A 32 2.82 -1.73 -0.37
N VAL A 33 1.52 -2.00 -0.38
CA VAL A 33 0.96 -3.22 0.22
C VAL A 33 0.60 -4.19 -0.89
N VAL A 34 1.27 -5.33 -0.90
CA VAL A 34 1.07 -6.41 -1.87
C VAL A 34 -0.26 -7.10 -1.58
N GLY A 35 -1.23 -6.87 -2.46
CA GLY A 35 -2.54 -7.48 -2.37
C GLY A 35 -2.62 -8.81 -3.13
N ARG A 36 -3.78 -9.46 -3.04
CA ARG A 36 -4.03 -10.71 -3.78
C ARG A 36 -4.21 -10.50 -5.28
N HIS A 37 -4.80 -9.37 -5.66
CA HIS A 37 -5.20 -9.07 -7.04
C HIS A 37 -4.36 -7.95 -7.65
N ARG A 38 -3.87 -7.03 -6.81
CA ARG A 38 -3.02 -5.91 -7.20
C ARG A 38 -2.28 -5.37 -5.99
N ASP A 39 -1.31 -4.52 -6.26
CA ASP A 39 -0.54 -3.80 -5.27
C ASP A 39 -1.14 -2.40 -5.02
N TYR A 40 -1.11 -1.98 -3.76
CA TYR A 40 -1.70 -0.73 -3.31
C TYR A 40 -0.65 0.24 -2.82
N ILE A 41 -0.57 1.39 -3.48
CA ILE A 41 0.25 2.50 -3.01
C ILE A 41 -0.41 3.16 -1.81
N VAL A 42 0.41 3.43 -0.78
CA VAL A 42 0.03 4.08 0.46
C VAL A 42 0.93 5.27 0.68
N PHE A 43 0.31 6.41 0.96
CA PHE A 43 1.01 7.57 1.52
C PHE A 43 0.64 7.66 3.00
N THR A 44 1.64 7.86 3.86
CA THR A 44 1.45 7.93 5.32
C THR A 44 1.47 9.37 5.84
N ASN A 45 2.12 10.28 5.12
CA ASN A 45 2.13 11.71 5.39
C ASN A 45 0.81 12.40 5.05
N VAL A 46 0.16 11.93 3.98
CA VAL A 46 -1.25 12.20 3.68
C VAL A 46 -1.94 10.84 3.72
N PRO A 47 -2.89 10.58 4.63
CA PRO A 47 -3.45 9.25 4.84
C PRO A 47 -4.27 8.85 3.60
N TYR A 48 -3.59 8.28 2.61
CA TYR A 48 -4.13 7.90 1.32
C TYR A 48 -3.76 6.46 1.01
N CYS A 49 -4.68 5.75 0.38
CA CYS A 49 -4.42 4.45 -0.21
C CYS A 49 -5.18 4.32 -1.54
N SER A 50 -4.56 3.69 -2.54
CA SER A 50 -5.19 3.47 -3.85
C SER A 50 -6.24 2.36 -3.89
N CYS A 51 -6.66 1.82 -2.74
CA CYS A 51 -7.70 0.78 -2.66
C CYS A 51 -9.12 1.37 -2.64
N ASP A 52 -10.10 0.61 -3.14
CA ASP A 52 -11.51 1.00 -3.19
C ASP A 52 -12.10 1.39 -1.83
N ASP A 53 -11.76 0.66 -0.76
CA ASP A 53 -12.23 0.96 0.59
C ASP A 53 -11.82 2.37 1.05
N PHE A 54 -10.67 2.87 0.60
CA PHE A 54 -10.27 4.25 0.90
C PHE A 54 -11.24 5.24 0.22
N PHE A 55 -11.49 5.07 -1.06
CA PHE A 55 -12.37 5.96 -1.83
C PHE A 55 -13.83 5.88 -1.36
N PHE A 56 -14.38 4.68 -1.17
CA PHE A 56 -15.80 4.52 -0.86
C PHE A 56 -16.13 4.63 0.62
N ARG A 57 -15.20 4.29 1.52
CA ARG A 57 -15.49 4.25 2.96
C ARG A 57 -14.77 5.32 3.77
N VAL A 58 -13.49 5.56 3.47
CA VAL A 58 -12.69 6.53 4.23
C VAL A 58 -13.04 7.96 3.84
N ILE A 59 -13.03 8.28 2.54
CA ILE A 59 -13.39 9.63 2.06
C ILE A 59 -14.83 10.01 2.44
N HIS A 60 -15.76 9.05 2.39
CA HIS A 60 -17.15 9.27 2.80
C HIS A 60 -17.39 9.22 4.32
N GLY A 61 -16.34 9.04 5.13
CA GLY A 61 -16.42 9.10 6.59
C GLY A 61 -17.09 7.90 7.27
N SER A 62 -17.37 6.82 6.54
CA SER A 62 -17.95 5.60 7.12
C SER A 62 -16.92 4.68 7.79
N LYS A 63 -15.62 4.92 7.55
CA LYS A 63 -14.51 4.23 8.23
C LYS A 63 -13.32 5.19 8.40
N PRO A 64 -12.59 5.20 9.53
CA PRO A 64 -11.46 6.13 9.73
C PRO A 64 -10.23 5.81 8.86
N ASN A 65 -9.93 4.54 8.59
CA ASN A 65 -8.80 4.11 7.74
C ASN A 65 -9.13 2.80 7.01
N CYS A 66 -8.50 2.58 5.86
CA CYS A 66 -8.45 1.24 5.27
C CYS A 66 -7.36 0.41 5.96
N TYR A 67 -7.48 -0.93 5.88
CA TYR A 67 -6.53 -1.83 6.54
C TYR A 67 -5.11 -1.71 5.98
N HIS A 68 -4.94 -1.25 4.73
CA HIS A 68 -3.62 -1.02 4.13
C HIS A 68 -2.85 0.10 4.83
N ILE A 69 -3.53 1.20 5.18
CA ILE A 69 -2.92 2.30 5.95
C ILE A 69 -2.51 1.79 7.34
N GLU A 70 -3.37 0.99 7.97
CA GLU A 70 -3.09 0.37 9.27
C GLU A 70 -1.89 -0.60 9.19
N ALA A 71 -1.81 -1.42 8.14
CA ALA A 71 -0.70 -2.33 7.91
C ALA A 71 0.64 -1.61 7.72
N VAL A 72 0.67 -0.52 6.94
CA VAL A 72 1.90 0.27 6.79
C VAL A 72 2.31 0.91 8.11
N LYS A 73 1.36 1.49 8.86
CA LYS A 73 1.64 2.07 10.20
C LYS A 73 2.22 1.01 11.15
N LEU A 74 1.62 -0.17 11.21
CA LEU A 74 2.09 -1.26 12.05
C LEU A 74 3.48 -1.74 11.60
N ALA A 75 3.69 -1.97 10.31
CA ALA A 75 4.98 -2.38 9.77
C ALA A 75 6.09 -1.35 10.07
N MET A 76 5.80 -0.06 9.96
CA MET A 76 6.74 1.01 10.32
C MET A 76 7.11 0.96 11.80
N GLN A 77 6.13 0.74 12.69
CA GLN A 77 6.35 0.65 14.13
C GLN A 77 7.15 -0.59 14.53
N THR A 78 6.93 -1.73 13.87
CA THR A 78 7.55 -3.02 14.22
C THR A 78 8.79 -3.35 13.38
N GLY A 79 9.15 -2.52 12.40
CA GLY A 79 10.21 -2.82 11.43
C GLY A 79 9.89 -3.98 10.47
N SER A 80 8.64 -4.45 10.44
CA SER A 80 8.22 -5.64 9.69
C SER A 80 7.79 -5.29 8.26
N TYR A 81 8.77 -4.90 7.44
CA TYR A 81 8.61 -4.65 6.01
C TYR A 81 9.86 -5.08 5.24
N GLU A 82 9.76 -5.09 3.92
CA GLU A 82 10.91 -5.22 3.01
C GLU A 82 11.27 -3.84 2.46
N THR A 83 12.57 -3.52 2.39
CA THR A 83 13.04 -2.31 1.68
C THR A 83 13.58 -2.72 0.32
N ILE A 84 13.12 -2.04 -0.73
CA ILE A 84 13.54 -2.25 -2.11
C ILE A 84 14.18 -0.95 -2.58
N GLU A 85 15.44 -1.01 -3.00
CA GLU A 85 16.08 0.11 -3.69
C GLU A 85 15.83 -0.04 -5.19
N GLU A 86 15.41 1.04 -5.84
CA GLU A 86 15.06 1.05 -7.26
C GLU A 86 15.59 2.32 -7.94
N SER A 87 15.82 2.28 -9.25
CA SER A 87 16.20 3.46 -10.03
C SER A 87 15.00 4.38 -10.27
N ASP A 88 15.22 5.69 -10.25
CA ASP A 88 14.23 6.69 -10.66
C ASP A 88 13.70 6.47 -12.09
N GLU A 89 14.45 5.78 -12.95
CA GLU A 89 14.02 5.39 -14.29
C GLU A 89 12.75 4.50 -14.28
N TRP A 90 12.56 3.73 -13.21
CA TRP A 90 11.38 2.87 -13.04
C TRP A 90 10.21 3.56 -12.36
N TYR A 91 10.41 4.78 -11.85
CA TYR A 91 9.43 5.46 -11.00
C TYR A 91 8.08 5.65 -11.71
N ASP A 92 8.09 6.22 -12.92
CA ASP A 92 6.84 6.52 -13.63
C ASP A 92 6.08 5.24 -14.02
N LYS A 93 6.80 4.20 -14.44
CA LYS A 93 6.22 2.90 -14.79
C LYS A 93 5.58 2.21 -13.59
N LEU A 94 6.24 2.21 -12.44
CA LEU A 94 5.70 1.63 -11.21
C LEU A 94 4.53 2.46 -10.66
N MET A 95 4.62 3.79 -10.74
CA MET A 95 3.49 4.66 -10.38
C MET A 95 2.28 4.40 -11.27
N GLU A 96 2.46 4.21 -12.57
CA GLU A 96 1.38 3.83 -13.48
C GLU A 96 0.75 2.50 -13.03
N GLU A 97 1.56 1.48 -12.75
CA GLU A 97 1.05 0.19 -12.27
C GLU A 97 0.22 0.30 -10.97
N TRP A 98 0.72 1.03 -9.98
CA TRP A 98 0.05 1.16 -8.68
C TRP A 98 -1.16 2.10 -8.67
N THR A 99 -1.34 2.91 -9.71
CA THR A 99 -2.44 3.88 -9.79
C THR A 99 -3.41 3.62 -10.93
N ASN A 100 -3.08 2.75 -11.89
CA ASN A 100 -3.94 2.51 -13.04
C ASN A 100 -5.19 1.70 -12.66
N PHE A 101 -6.35 2.36 -12.67
CA PHE A 101 -7.68 1.80 -12.42
C PHE A 101 -8.28 1.00 -13.57
N ALA A 102 -7.74 1.14 -14.80
CA ALA A 102 -8.26 0.48 -15.99
C ALA A 102 -7.76 -0.97 -16.18
N LYS A 103 -6.78 -1.41 -15.38
CA LYS A 103 -6.29 -2.80 -15.34
C LYS A 103 -6.82 -3.57 -14.11
N GLN A 104 -7.81 -3.03 -13.40
CA GLN A 104 -8.32 -3.55 -12.11
C GLN A 104 -9.64 -4.28 -12.26
#